data_AF-A0A347WAZ5-F1
#
_entry.id   AF-A0A347WAZ5-F1
#
_cell.length_a   1.000
_cell.length_b   1.000
_cell.length_c   1.000
_cell.angle_alpha   90.00
_cell.angle_beta   90.00
_cell.angle_gamma   90.00
#
_symmetry.space_group_name_H-M   'P 1'
#
loop_
_entity.id
_entity.type
_entity.pdbx_description
1 polymer ?
#
loop_
_entity_poly.entity_id
_entity_poly.type
_entity_poly.pdbx_seq_one_letter_code
_entity_poly.pdbx_strand_id
1 'polypeptide(L)' 'MNRRNQIWPTSISPVRIALCVIGMTLVVVQFMYGLHISPNAMPGQVMFHIAMLTLGMILFLAGMWGPSL' A
#
# COMPACT_ATOMS: atom_id res chain seq x y z
N MET A 1 -8.23 -28.88 17.76
CA MET A 1 -7.74 -28.13 16.58
C MET A 1 -7.43 -26.69 16.99
N ASN A 2 -6.16 -26.39 17.23
CA ASN A 2 -5.71 -25.05 17.60
C ASN A 2 -5.71 -24.17 16.34
N ARG A 3 -6.81 -23.43 16.09
CA ARG A 3 -6.85 -22.39 15.06
C ARG A 3 -5.93 -21.26 15.51
N ARG A 4 -4.62 -21.38 15.23
CA ARG A 4 -3.73 -20.23 15.28
C ARG A 4 -4.28 -19.24 14.24
N ASN A 5 -4.88 -18.16 14.70
CA ASN A 5 -5.12 -16.97 13.88
C ASN A 5 -3.75 -16.53 13.35
N GLN A 6 -3.38 -17.00 12.15
CA GLN A 6 -2.17 -16.59 11.45
C GLN A 6 -2.42 -15.19 10.90
N ILE A 7 -2.31 -14.21 11.78
CA ILE A 7 -2.30 -12.77 11.44
C ILE A 7 -1.04 -12.44 10.62
N TRP A 8 0.00 -13.27 10.73
CA TRP A 8 1.31 -13.04 10.15
C TRP A 8 1.57 -13.92 8.92
N PRO A 9 2.24 -13.39 7.88
CA PRO A 9 2.61 -14.14 6.69
C PRO A 9 3.53 -15.31 7.07
N THR A 10 3.13 -16.52 6.72
CA THR A 10 3.80 -17.78 7.09
C THR A 10 4.88 -18.22 6.10
N SER A 11 4.91 -17.59 4.93
CA SER A 11 5.90 -17.79 3.88
C SER A 11 6.52 -16.45 3.48
N ILE A 12 7.84 -16.34 3.66
CA ILE A 12 8.65 -15.19 3.28
C ILE A 12 9.03 -15.37 1.79
N SER A 13 8.26 -14.75 0.89
CA SER A 13 8.58 -14.69 -0.55
C SER A 13 9.19 -13.32 -0.88
N PRO A 14 10.31 -13.24 -1.63
CA PRO A 14 10.91 -11.96 -2.05
C PRO A 14 9.92 -11.02 -2.74
N VAL A 15 8.99 -11.58 -3.52
CA VAL A 15 7.95 -10.82 -4.21
C VAL A 15 7.01 -10.14 -3.22
N ARG A 16 6.65 -10.83 -2.12
CA ARG A 16 5.78 -10.26 -1.08
C ARG A 16 6.44 -9.12 -0.33
N ILE A 17 7.73 -9.28 -0.01
CA ILE A 17 8.51 -8.20 0.60
C ILE A 17 8.54 -6.99 -0.33
N ALA A 18 8.83 -7.18 -1.62
CA ALA A 18 8.84 -6.11 -2.59
C ALA A 18 7.48 -5.40 -2.69
N LEU A 19 6.38 -6.16 -2.77
CA LEU A 19 5.02 -5.61 -2.80
C LEU A 19 4.69 -4.81 -1.53
N CYS A 20 5.03 -5.32 -0.34
CA CYS A 20 4.86 -4.61 0.92
C CYS A 20 5.67 -3.31 0.96
N VAL A 21 6.95 -3.35 0.60
CA VAL A 21 7.84 -2.19 0.66
C VAL A 21 7.42 -1.12 -0.35
N ILE A 22 7.12 -1.50 -1.59
CA ILE A 22 6.67 -0.57 -2.63
C ILE A 22 5.32 0.03 -2.25
N GLY A 23 4.36 -0.82 -1.83
CA GLY A 23 3.04 -0.36 -1.41
C GLY A 23 3.11 0.61 -0.23
N MET A 24 3.87 0.27 0.81
CA MET A 24 4.03 1.14 1.98
C MET A 24 4.72 2.46 1.62
N THR A 25 5.74 2.43 0.77
CA THR A 25 6.44 3.64 0.31
C THR A 25 5.48 4.56 -0.44
N LEU A 26 4.68 4.02 -1.36
CA LEU A 26 3.66 4.81 -2.08
C LEU A 26 2.64 5.42 -1.13
N VAL A 27 2.16 4.67 -0.13
CA VAL A 27 1.21 5.18 0.86
C VAL A 27 1.80 6.33 1.67
N VAL A 28 3.02 6.16 2.19
CA VAL A 28 3.68 7.18 3.01
C VAL A 28 3.97 8.45 2.22
N VAL A 29 4.52 8.31 1.01
CA VAL A 29 4.81 9.45 0.13
C VAL A 29 3.54 10.21 -0.20
N GLN A 30 2.48 9.51 -0.61
CA GLN A 30 1.23 10.16 -0.94
C GLN A 30 0.57 10.77 0.29
N PHE A 31 0.60 10.11 1.44
CA PHE A 31 0.07 10.68 2.69
C PHE A 31 0.77 12.01 3.05
N MET A 32 2.10 12.06 2.99
CA MET A 32 2.87 13.30 3.21
C MET A 32 2.54 14.37 2.17
N TYR A 33 2.35 13.99 0.91
CA TYR A 33 1.91 14.90 -0.13
C TYR A 33 0.51 15.46 0.15
N GLY A 34 -0.41 14.60 0.58
CA GLY A 34 -1.80 14.95 0.91
C GLY A 34 -1.91 16.03 2.00
N LEU A 35 -1.04 15.99 3.01
CA LEU A 35 -0.98 17.02 4.06
C LEU A 35 -0.63 18.41 3.52
N HIS A 36 0.01 18.49 2.35
CA HIS A 36 0.46 19.74 1.73
C HIS A 36 -0.32 20.12 0.47
N ILE A 37 -1.40 19.38 0.13
CA ILE A 37 -2.25 19.74 -1.02
C ILE A 37 -2.93 21.08 -0.72
N SER A 38 -2.60 22.09 -1.52
CA SER A 38 -3.25 23.39 -1.48
C SER A 38 -4.73 23.24 -1.81
N PRO A 39 -5.63 24.00 -1.16
CA PRO A 39 -7.06 24.03 -1.53
C PRO A 39 -7.31 24.52 -2.97
N ASN A 40 -6.32 25.16 -3.60
CA ASN A 40 -6.37 25.60 -4.99
C ASN A 40 -5.71 24.62 -5.97
N ALA A 41 -5.41 23.39 -5.53
CA ALA A 41 -4.78 22.37 -6.38
C ALA A 41 -5.68 22.02 -7.58
N MET A 42 -5.03 21.75 -8.72
CA MET A 42 -5.75 21.32 -9.92
C MET A 42 -6.48 19.99 -9.64
N PRO A 43 -7.73 19.81 -10.11
CA PRO A 43 -8.48 18.57 -9.89
C PRO A 43 -7.71 17.30 -10.30
N GLY A 44 -6.95 17.36 -11.40
CA GLY A 44 -6.11 16.25 -11.86
C GLY A 44 -5.00 15.85 -10.87
N GLN A 45 -4.43 16.81 -10.15
CA GLN A 45 -3.40 16.56 -9.13
C GLN A 45 -3.99 15.80 -7.94
N VAL A 46 -5.19 16.20 -7.50
CA VAL A 46 -5.92 15.52 -6.42
C VAL A 46 -6.34 14.11 -6.84
N MET A 47 -6.84 13.95 -8.06
CA MET A 47 -7.19 12.63 -8.62
C MET A 47 -5.98 11.70 -8.70
N PHE A 48 -4.83 12.19 -9.19
CA PHE A 48 -3.59 11.43 -9.23
C PHE A 48 -3.12 11.04 -7.83
N HIS A 49 -3.21 11.96 -6.87
CA HIS A 49 -2.89 11.68 -5.47
C HIS A 49 -3.71 10.50 -4.92
N ILE A 50 -5.03 10.55 -5.07
CA ILE A 50 -5.96 9.50 -4.62
C ILE A 50 -5.67 8.17 -5.33
N ALA A 51 -5.45 8.19 -6.65
CA ALA A 51 -5.17 6.99 -7.42
C ALA A 51 -3.89 6.29 -6.95
N MET A 52 -2.80 7.05 -6.77
CA MET A 52 -1.51 6.51 -6.31
C MET A 52 -1.57 6.04 -4.86
N LEU A 53 -2.31 6.74 -3.99
CA LEU A 53 -2.54 6.31 -2.61
C LEU A 53 -3.28 4.96 -2.58
N THR A 54 -4.31 4.83 -3.42
CA THR A 54 -5.11 3.61 -3.55
C THR A 54 -4.28 2.46 -4.10
N LEU A 55 -3.46 2.70 -5.13
CA LEU A 55 -2.52 1.71 -5.66
C LEU A 55 -1.54 1.22 -4.59
N GLY A 56 -0.95 2.15 -3.82
CA GLY A 56 -0.05 1.82 -2.72
C GLY A 56 -0.71 0.90 -1.67
N MET A 57 -1.96 1.21 -1.30
CA MET A 57 -2.73 0.38 -0.37
C MET A 57 -2.98 -1.03 -0.95
N ILE A 58 -3.37 -1.14 -2.22
CA ILE A 58 -3.60 -2.44 -2.87
C ILE A 58 -2.32 -3.28 -2.88
N LEU A 59 -1.19 -2.69 -3.28
CA LEU A 59 0.10 -3.40 -3.32
C LEU A 59 0.54 -3.85 -1.91
N PHE A 60 0.33 -3.01 -0.90
CA PHE A 60 0.65 -3.35 0.48
C PHE A 60 -0.20 -4.52 0.99
N LEU A 61 -1.53 -4.46 0.80
CA LEU A 61 -2.45 -5.54 1.16
C LEU A 61 -2.14 -6.84 0.39
N ALA A 62 -1.79 -6.73 -0.90
CA ALA A 62 -1.37 -7.86 -1.71
C ALA A 62 -0.04 -8.46 -1.25
N GLY A 63 0.92 -7.66 -0.78
CA GLY A 63 2.12 -8.19 -0.14
C GLY A 63 1.79 -8.95 1.16
N MET A 64 0.90 -8.40 1.99
CA MET A 64 0.56 -8.97 3.29
C MET A 64 -0.36 -10.20 3.24
N TRP A 65 -1.26 -10.30 2.26
CA TRP A 65 -2.25 -11.38 2.16
C TRP A 65 -2.38 -12.02 0.77
N GLY A 66 -1.65 -11.53 -0.22
CA GLY A 66 -1.68 -12.09 -1.56
C GLY A 66 -1.00 -13.45 -1.67
N PRO A 67 -1.24 -14.16 -2.78
CA PRO A 67 -0.72 -15.50 -2.99
C PRO A 67 0.81 -15.49 -2.97
N SER A 68 1.41 -16.44 -2.24
CA SER A 68 2.84 -16.72 -2.37
C SER A 68 3.07 -17.41 -3.71
N LEU A 69 3.48 -16.64 -4.72
CA LEU A 69 4.18 -17.18 -5.90
C LEU A 69 5.56 -17.69 -5.48
#